data_AF-A0A350BDA2-F1
#
_entry.id   AF-A0A350BDA2-F1
#
_cell.length_a   1.000
_cell.length_b   1.000
_cell.length_c   1.000
_cell.angle_alpha   90.00
_cell.angle_beta   90.00
_cell.angle_gamma   90.00
#
_symmetry.space_group_name_H-M   'P 1'
#
loop_
_entity.id
_entity.type
_entity.pdbx_description
1 polymer ?
#
loop_
_entity_poly.entity_id
_entity_poly.type
_entity_poly.pdbx_seq_one_letter_code
_entity_poly.pdbx_strand_id
1 'polypeptide(L)' 'MWWQDILIAAGLMLGVGGLLGLALAIAGTKLAIKVDPRYEAVINMLPGLNCGVCGHPGCAGMTNSLLDGSEMKVSACRP' A
#
# COMPACT_ATOMS: atom_id res chain seq x y z
N MET A 1 42.06 -18.50 10.76
CA MET A 1 41.77 -17.31 9.92
C MET A 1 40.51 -17.59 9.09
N TRP A 2 39.35 -17.56 9.77
CA TRP A 2 37.98 -17.85 9.29
C TRP A 2 36.97 -17.01 10.09
N TRP A 3 37.32 -16.70 11.34
CA TRP A 3 36.53 -15.87 12.25
C TRP A 3 36.39 -14.41 11.80
N GLN A 4 37.42 -13.86 11.17
CA GLN A 4 37.42 -12.48 10.67
C GLN A 4 36.38 -12.29 9.58
N ASP A 5 36.34 -13.22 8.61
CA ASP A 5 35.39 -13.18 7.49
C ASP A 5 33.95 -13.33 7.98
N ILE A 6 33.72 -14.22 8.95
CA ILE A 6 32.41 -14.39 9.58
C ILE A 6 31.94 -13.11 10.28
N LEU A 7 32.83 -12.45 11.03
CA LEU A 7 32.50 -11.20 11.72
C LEU A 7 32.24 -10.05 10.75
N ILE A 8 33.01 -9.94 9.67
CA ILE A 8 32.81 -8.93 8.62
C ILE A 8 31.48 -9.16 7.90
N ALA A 9 31.18 -10.41 7.51
CA ALA A 9 29.92 -10.76 6.87
C ALA A 9 28.71 -10.48 7.78
N ALA A 10 28.80 -10.83 9.06
CA ALA A 10 27.75 -10.55 10.04
C ALA A 10 27.56 -9.04 10.24
N GLY A 11 28.65 -8.28 10.35
CA GLY A 11 28.60 -6.82 10.47
C GLY A 11 27.96 -6.14 9.26
N LEU A 12 28.29 -6.59 8.05
CA LEU A 12 27.69 -6.09 6.81
C LEU A 12 26.18 -6.39 6.74
N MET A 13 25.77 -7.61 7.08
CA MET A 13 24.35 -7.99 7.08
C MET A 13 23.56 -7.17 8.12
N LEU A 14 24.11 -6.96 9.31
CA LEU A 14 23.49 -6.13 10.33
C LEU A 14 23.42 -4.66 9.90
N GLY A 15 24.47 -4.13 9.27
CA GLY A 15 24.51 -2.76 8.77
C GLY A 15 23.48 -2.51 7.67
N VAL A 16 23.46 -3.36 6.64
CA VAL A 16 22.51 -3.24 5.52
C VAL A 16 21.09 -3.51 5.98
N GLY A 17 20.86 -4.58 6.74
CA GLY A 17 19.55 -4.92 7.26
C GLY A 17 19.00 -3.84 8.20
N GLY A 18 19.85 -3.32 9.09
CA GLY A 18 19.50 -2.22 9.99
C GLY A 18 19.18 -0.92 9.22
N LEU A 19 19.99 -0.56 8.23
CA LEU A 19 19.77 0.63 7.41
C LEU A 19 18.47 0.54 6.61
N LEU A 20 18.23 -0.58 5.92
CA LEU A 20 17.01 -0.79 5.15
C LEU A 20 15.77 -0.87 6.05
N GLY A 21 15.87 -1.59 7.17
CA GLY A 21 14.78 -1.69 8.14
C GLY A 21 14.40 -0.33 8.74
N LEU A 22 15.39 0.47 9.11
CA LEU A 22 15.17 1.81 9.65
C LEU A 22 14.61 2.77 8.59
N ALA A 23 15.11 2.70 7.36
CA ALA A 23 14.54 3.45 6.24
C ALA A 23 13.06 3.08 6.00
N LEU A 24 12.71 1.80 6.05
CA LEU A 24 11.34 1.32 5.87
C LEU A 24 10.42 1.75 7.02
N ALA A 25 10.91 1.72 8.25
CA ALA A 25 10.16 2.20 9.42
C ALA A 25 9.87 3.72 9.34
N ILE A 26 10.86 4.51 8.93
CA ILE A 26 10.67 5.95 8.71
C ILE A 26 9.70 6.18 7.55
N ALA A 27 9.88 5.48 6.42
CA ALA A 27 9.00 5.61 5.28
C ALA A 27 7.54 5.27 5.64
N GLY A 28 7.31 4.16 6.34
CA GLY A 28 5.98 3.72 6.73
C GLY A 28 5.25 4.68 7.68
N THR A 29 5.99 5.38 8.54
CA THR A 29 5.39 6.37 9.46
C THR A 29 5.22 7.75 8.82
N LYS A 30 6.17 8.18 7.98
CA LYS A 30 6.14 9.50 7.34
C LYS A 30 5.24 9.56 6.11
N LEU A 31 5.09 8.44 5.40
CA LEU A 31 4.23 8.31 4.22
C LEU A 31 2.85 7.71 4.56
N ALA A 32 2.53 7.58 5.86
CA ALA A 32 1.23 7.10 6.28
C ALA A 32 0.13 8.08 5.83
N ILE A 33 -0.68 7.64 4.87
CA ILE A 33 -1.84 8.39 4.39
C ILE A 33 -2.99 8.16 5.35
N LYS A 34 -3.67 9.24 5.75
CA LYS A 34 -4.94 9.14 6.48
C LYS A 34 -6.01 8.59 5.55
N VAL A 35 -6.52 7.42 5.88
CA VAL A 35 -7.63 6.79 5.16
C VAL A 35 -8.92 7.53 5.52
N ASP A 36 -9.74 7.84 4.52
CA ASP A 36 -11.08 8.42 4.74
C ASP A 36 -11.92 7.41 5.56
N PRO A 37 -12.60 7.85 6.64
CA PRO A 37 -13.40 6.94 7.47
C PRO A 37 -14.52 6.22 6.72
N ARG A 38 -14.93 6.75 5.56
CA ARG A 38 -15.96 6.16 4.69
C ARG A 38 -15.41 5.06 3.77
N TYR A 39 -14.09 4.93 3.64
CA TYR A 39 -13.45 3.99 2.71
C TYR A 39 -13.91 2.56 2.91
N GLU A 40 -13.83 2.06 4.15
CA GLU A 40 -14.25 0.70 4.49
C GLU A 40 -15.73 0.46 4.19
N ALA A 41 -16.59 1.44 4.47
CA ALA A 41 -18.01 1.32 4.18
C ALA A 41 -18.27 1.20 2.67
N VAL A 42 -17.59 2.02 1.86
CA VAL A 42 -17.80 2.04 0.41
C VAL A 42 -17.19 0.81 -0.26
N ILE A 43 -15.96 0.42 0.08
CA ILE A 43 -15.31 -0.72 -0.58
C ILE A 43 -16.01 -2.05 -0.30
N ASN A 44 -16.61 -2.20 0.88
CA ASN A 44 -17.42 -3.37 1.23
C ASN A 44 -18.79 -3.40 0.53
N MET A 45 -19.25 -2.28 -0.02
CA MET A 45 -20.42 -2.24 -0.91
C MET A 45 -20.07 -2.60 -2.36
N LEU A 46 -18.78 -2.60 -2.73
CA LEU A 46 -18.34 -2.98 -4.07
C LEU A 46 -18.21 -4.51 -4.21
N PRO A 47 -18.28 -5.04 -5.44
CA PRO A 47 -18.21 -6.49 -5.70
C PRO A 47 -16.86 -7.16 -5.36
N GLY A 48 -15.80 -6.39 -5.13
CA GLY A 48 -14.45 -6.92 -4.83
C GLY A 48 -13.73 -7.62 -6.00
N LEU A 49 -14.31 -7.61 -7.21
CA LEU A 49 -13.80 -8.34 -8.37
C LEU A 49 -12.52 -7.74 -8.98
N ASN A 50 -12.24 -6.46 -8.73
CA ASN A 50 -11.10 -5.73 -9.30
C ASN A 50 -10.96 -5.86 -10.84
N CYS A 51 -12.09 -5.93 -11.56
CA CYS A 51 -12.15 -6.18 -13.01
C CYS A 51 -11.76 -4.97 -13.89
N GLY A 52 -11.78 -3.75 -13.34
CA GLY A 52 -11.38 -2.53 -14.07
C GLY A 52 -12.37 -2.04 -15.14
N VAL A 53 -13.53 -2.67 -15.32
CA VAL A 53 -14.54 -2.28 -16.33
C VAL A 53 -15.03 -0.84 -16.18
N CYS A 54 -15.04 -0.33 -14.94
CA CYS A 54 -15.43 1.04 -14.63
C CYS A 54 -14.36 2.09 -14.97
N GLY A 55 -13.19 1.70 -15.50
CA GLY A 55 -12.09 2.62 -15.85
C GLY A 55 -11.16 2.99 -14.69
N HIS A 56 -11.41 2.46 -13.49
CA HIS A 56 -10.59 2.69 -12.29
C HIS A 56 -9.68 1.49 -11.97
N PRO A 57 -8.49 1.71 -11.36
CA PRO A 57 -7.59 0.63 -10.96
C PRO A 57 -8.17 -0.16 -9.78
N GLY A 58 -8.96 -1.17 -10.11
CA GLY A 58 -9.62 -2.04 -9.14
C GLY A 58 -10.76 -1.36 -8.35
N CYS A 59 -11.34 -2.11 -7.42
CA CYS A 59 -12.41 -1.63 -6.54
C CYS A 59 -11.91 -0.56 -5.57
N ALA A 60 -10.64 -0.63 -5.16
CA ALA A 60 -9.99 0.39 -4.35
C ALA A 60 -9.86 1.72 -5.10
N GLY A 61 -9.47 1.69 -6.37
CA GLY A 61 -9.44 2.87 -7.24
C GLY A 61 -10.82 3.52 -7.36
N MET A 62 -11.83 2.72 -7.69
CA MET A 62 -13.22 3.21 -7.77
C MET A 62 -13.69 3.81 -6.44
N THR A 63 -13.38 3.14 -5.31
CA THR A 63 -13.75 3.64 -3.97
C THR A 63 -13.13 5.01 -3.70
N ASN A 64 -11.83 5.17 -3.97
CA ASN A 64 -11.15 6.45 -3.80
C ASN A 64 -11.76 7.52 -4.71
N SER A 65 -12.06 7.20 -5.97
CA SER A 65 -12.68 8.14 -6.92
C SER A 65 -14.09 8.56 -6.54
N LEU A 66 -14.86 7.68 -5.88
CA LEU A 66 -16.17 8.03 -5.32
C LEU A 66 -16.05 8.95 -4.09
N LEU A 67 -14.99 8.77 -3.28
CA LEU A 67 -14.78 9.55 -2.06
C LEU A 67 -14.18 10.93 -2.32
N ASP A 68 -13.29 11.04 -3.31
CA ASP A 68 -12.67 12.30 -3.75
C ASP A 68 -13.57 13.11 -4.71
N GLY A 69 -14.65 12.50 -5.21
CA GLY A 69 -15.65 13.13 -6.07
C GLY A 69 -15.26 13.20 -7.55
N SER A 70 -14.15 12.57 -7.95
CA SER A 70 -13.76 12.43 -9.36
C SER A 70 -14.71 11.51 -10.14
N GLU A 71 -15.32 10.53 -9.46
CA GLU A 71 -16.43 9.75 -9.97
C GLU A 71 -17.68 10.02 -9.12
N MET A 72 -18.79 10.38 -9.77
CA MET A 72 -20.06 10.64 -9.09
C MET A 72 -21.09 9.52 -9.31
N LYS A 73 -20.83 8.62 -10.26
CA LYS A 73 -21.77 7.58 -10.66
C LYS A 73 -21.31 6.23 -10.13
N VAL A 74 -21.94 5.78 -9.04
CA VAL A 74 -21.78 4.39 -8.57
C VAL A 74 -22.17 3.38 -9.66
N SER A 75 -23.09 3.75 -10.54
CA SER A 75 -23.52 2.94 -11.70
C SER A 75 -22.45 2.74 -12.78
N ALA A 76 -21.30 3.43 -12.69
CA ALA A 76 -20.14 3.12 -13.53
C ALA A 76 -19.51 1.76 -13.16
N CYS A 77 -19.67 1.30 -11.91
CA CYS A 77 -19.35 -0.08 -11.53
C CYS A 77 -20.46 -1.02 -12.02
N ARG A 78 -20.25 -1.61 -13.20
CA ARG A 78 -21.07 -2.71 -13.74
C ARG A 78 -20.23 -3.99 -13.72
N PRO A 79 -20.19 -4.70 -12.58
CA PRO A 79 -19.52 -5.99 -12.49
C PRO A 79 -20.06 -6.99 -13.52
#